data_AF-A0A1F5AQY5-F1
#
_entry.id   AF-A0A1F5AQY5-F1
#
_cell.length_a   1.000
_cell.length_b   1.000
_cell.length_c   1.000
_cell.angle_alpha   90.00
_cell.angle_beta   90.00
_cell.angle_gamma   90.00
#
_symmetry.space_group_name_H-M   'P 1'
#
loop_
_entity.id
_entity.type
_entity.pdbx_description
1 polymer ?
#
loop_
_entity_poly.entity_id
_entity_poly.type
_entity_poly.pdbx_seq_one_letter_code
_entity_poly.pdbx_strand_id
1 'polypeptide(L)'
;MDTISNLLKFFHVLGFVFMSTPLFNLIVVNERALLGHSFDYNVDRYMENIIRRGASRCFVFQFTVLISGVLLLIFGPLGVESLWNNWIILVKMIILITLTGLLSYVHFNLQPRIESLMSKIGPGDSVPGGFAAQLKPFRARRKKLATFCLFFVITAIILGLQVFGTFSPALNIALIGAVGLFVWKASRTLIRFGWI
;
A
#
# COMPACT_ATOMS: atom_id res chain seq x y z
N MET A 1 15.82 16.07 24.40
CA MET A 1 15.93 15.54 23.02
C MET A 1 15.28 14.16 22.90
N ASP A 2 15.38 13.30 23.91
CA ASP A 2 14.80 11.95 23.90
C ASP A 2 13.28 11.90 23.72
N THR A 3 12.53 12.79 24.38
CA THR A 3 11.06 12.85 24.24
C THR A 3 10.64 13.16 22.80
N ILE A 4 11.32 14.10 22.13
CA ILE A 4 11.03 14.47 20.73
C ILE A 4 11.37 13.29 19.81
N SER A 5 12.54 12.67 19.99
CA SER A 5 12.93 11.49 19.20
C SER A 5 11.95 10.33 19.37
N ASN A 6 11.48 10.07 20.60
CA ASN A 6 10.51 9.01 20.88
C ASN A 6 9.14 9.29 20.26
N LEU A 7 8.65 10.53 20.34
CA LEU A 7 7.42 10.95 19.65
C LEU A 7 7.55 10.79 18.13
N LEU A 8 8.66 11.21 17.55
CA LEU A 8 8.91 11.05 16.12
C LEU A 8 8.97 9.58 15.71
N LYS A 9 9.63 8.71 16.48
CA LYS A 9 9.64 7.25 16.25
C LYS A 9 8.22 6.69 16.29
N PHE A 10 7.42 7.08 17.28
CA PHE A 10 6.02 6.66 17.39
C PHE A 10 5.22 7.02 16.14
N PHE A 11 5.23 8.29 15.73
CA PHE A 11 4.51 8.73 14.52
C PHE A 11 5.05 8.10 13.24
N HIS A 12 6.36 7.90 13.15
CA HIS A 12 7.00 7.24 12.01
C HIS A 12 6.52 5.80 11.85
N VAL A 13 6.53 5.02 12.94
CA VAL A 13 6.05 3.63 12.96
C VAL A 13 4.54 3.58 12.70
N LEU A 14 3.76 4.45 13.34
CA LEU A 14 2.32 4.53 13.15
C LEU A 14 1.95 4.86 11.70
N GLY A 15 2.69 5.75 11.05
CA GLY A 15 2.54 6.06 9.63
C GLY A 15 2.71 4.84 8.74
N PHE A 16 3.73 4.01 8.99
CA PHE A 16 3.92 2.74 8.27
C PHE A 16 2.77 1.74 8.50
N VAL A 17 2.28 1.62 9.74
CA VAL A 17 1.14 0.74 10.06
C VAL A 17 -0.07 1.12 9.21
N PHE A 18 -0.46 2.39 9.19
CA PHE A 18 -1.61 2.84 8.39
C PHE A 18 -1.36 2.86 6.88
N MET A 19 -0.10 2.93 6.46
CA MET A 19 0.29 2.75 5.05
C MET A 19 0.02 1.33 4.52
N SER A 20 -0.37 0.38 5.39
CA SER A 20 -0.89 -0.95 5.02
C SER A 20 -2.29 -0.94 4.39
N THR A 21 -2.82 0.24 4.05
CA THR A 21 -4.05 0.43 3.25
C THR A 21 -4.17 -0.51 2.03
N PRO A 22 -3.10 -0.84 1.27
CA PRO A 22 -3.18 -1.81 0.19
C PRO A 22 -3.73 -3.18 0.60
N LEU A 23 -3.48 -3.64 1.84
CA LEU A 23 -4.06 -4.89 2.36
C LEU A 23 -5.58 -4.83 2.40
N PHE A 24 -6.15 -3.77 2.98
CA PHE A 24 -7.60 -3.58 3.03
C PHE A 24 -8.21 -3.47 1.63
N ASN A 25 -7.53 -2.81 0.70
CA ASN A 25 -7.96 -2.75 -0.69
C ASN A 25 -7.98 -4.14 -1.35
N LEU A 26 -7.01 -5.00 -1.06
CA LEU A 26 -7.00 -6.38 -1.56
C LEU A 26 -8.15 -7.20 -0.97
N ILE A 27 -8.44 -7.03 0.33
CA ILE A 27 -9.58 -7.68 0.99
C ILE A 27 -10.89 -7.26 0.31
N VAL A 28 -11.15 -5.96 0.15
CA VAL A 28 -12.37 -5.45 -0.51
C VAL A 28 -12.53 -6.02 -1.92
N VAL A 29 -11.44 -6.12 -2.69
CA VAL A 29 -11.48 -6.68 -4.06
C VAL A 29 -11.77 -8.18 -4.04
N ASN A 30 -11.31 -8.92 -3.03
CA ASN A 30 -11.56 -10.35 -2.92
C ASN A 30 -12.96 -10.64 -2.37
N GLU A 31 -13.47 -9.84 -1.43
CA GLU A 31 -14.85 -9.90 -0.93
C GLU A 31 -15.84 -9.71 -2.07
N ARG A 32 -15.56 -8.76 -2.97
CA ARG A 32 -16.34 -8.56 -4.17
C ARG A 32 -16.52 -9.83 -5.00
N ALA A 33 -15.49 -10.68 -5.06
CA ALA A 33 -15.55 -11.89 -5.87
C ALA A 33 -16.63 -12.87 -5.40
N LEU A 34 -17.08 -12.75 -4.13
CA LEU A 34 -18.19 -13.53 -3.58
C LEU A 34 -19.56 -13.08 -4.08
N LEU A 35 -19.66 -11.85 -4.62
CA LEU A 35 -20.92 -11.27 -5.11
C LEU A 35 -21.23 -11.66 -6.57
N GLY A 36 -20.39 -12.49 -7.18
CA GLY A 36 -20.56 -12.99 -8.54
C GLY A 36 -19.79 -12.18 -9.60
N HIS A 37 -20.00 -12.55 -10.87
CA HIS A 37 -19.27 -11.99 -12.01
C HIS A 37 -19.97 -10.82 -12.70
N SER A 38 -21.27 -10.65 -12.46
CA SER A 38 -22.05 -9.54 -13.00
C SER A 38 -21.67 -8.24 -12.32
N PHE A 39 -21.64 -7.17 -13.09
CA PHE A 39 -21.47 -5.83 -12.53
C PHE A 39 -22.78 -5.37 -11.90
N ASP A 40 -22.71 -4.92 -10.65
CA ASP A 40 -23.82 -4.29 -9.94
C ASP A 40 -23.42 -2.85 -9.64
N TYR A 41 -24.19 -1.88 -10.13
CA TYR A 41 -23.83 -0.47 -10.00
C TYR A 41 -23.64 -0.03 -8.54
N ASN A 42 -24.59 -0.36 -7.66
CA ASN A 42 -24.58 0.14 -6.29
C ASN A 42 -23.41 -0.44 -5.50
N VAL A 43 -23.25 -1.76 -5.59
CA VAL A 43 -22.18 -2.50 -4.92
C VAL A 43 -20.81 -2.09 -5.47
N ASP A 44 -20.65 -2.11 -6.80
CA ASP A 44 -19.36 -1.85 -7.41
C ASP A 44 -18.95 -0.40 -7.26
N ARG A 45 -19.88 0.55 -7.36
CA ARG A 45 -19.60 1.96 -7.12
C ARG A 45 -19.20 2.21 -5.67
N TYR A 46 -19.86 1.57 -4.71
CA TYR A 46 -19.52 1.67 -3.30
C TYR A 46 -18.11 1.14 -3.01
N MET A 47 -17.82 -0.10 -3.43
CA MET A 47 -16.50 -0.71 -3.24
C MET A 47 -15.39 0.10 -3.92
N GLU A 48 -15.65 0.64 -5.11
CA GLU A 48 -14.66 1.46 -5.80
C GLU A 48 -14.39 2.80 -5.13
N ASN A 49 -15.41 3.39 -4.50
CA ASN A 49 -15.23 4.59 -3.70
C ASN A 49 -14.36 4.34 -2.46
N ILE A 50 -14.48 3.16 -1.82
CA ILE A 50 -13.61 2.76 -0.70
C ILE A 50 -12.16 2.69 -1.18
N ILE A 51 -11.91 1.95 -2.26
CA ILE A 51 -10.55 1.72 -2.79
C ILE A 51 -9.92 3.04 -3.25
N ARG A 52 -10.69 3.89 -3.94
CA ARG A 52 -10.24 5.21 -4.42
C ARG A 52 -9.76 6.10 -3.27
N ARG A 53 -10.54 6.20 -2.19
CA ARG A 53 -10.20 7.02 -1.02
C ARG A 53 -8.96 6.50 -0.30
N GLY A 54 -8.69 5.19 -0.38
CA GLY A 54 -7.46 4.59 0.15
C GLY A 54 -6.18 5.23 -0.40
N ALA A 55 -6.14 5.56 -1.70
CA ALA A 55 -4.95 6.17 -2.32
C ALA A 55 -4.60 7.54 -1.71
N SER A 56 -5.60 8.41 -1.49
CA SER A 56 -5.39 9.72 -0.86
C SER A 56 -4.87 9.59 0.58
N ARG A 57 -5.39 8.62 1.34
CA ARG A 57 -4.91 8.33 2.70
C ARG A 57 -3.45 7.86 2.69
N CYS A 58 -3.08 7.00 1.74
CA CYS A 58 -1.68 6.57 1.58
C CYS A 58 -0.73 7.75 1.37
N PHE A 59 -1.10 8.78 0.60
CA PHE A 59 -0.26 9.96 0.42
C PHE A 59 -0.02 10.70 1.74
N VAL A 60 -1.06 10.86 2.55
CA VAL A 60 -0.96 11.51 3.87
C VAL A 60 -0.03 10.71 4.79
N PHE A 61 -0.19 9.39 4.85
CA PHE A 61 0.68 8.54 5.68
C PHE A 61 2.12 8.52 5.17
N GLN A 62 2.31 8.49 3.85
CA GLN A 62 3.63 8.51 3.26
C GLN A 62 4.35 9.83 3.48
N PHE A 63 3.64 10.96 3.40
CA PHE A 63 4.17 12.27 3.76
C PHE A 63 4.53 12.35 5.24
N THR A 64 3.68 11.78 6.12
CA THR A 64 3.96 11.67 7.56
C THR A 64 5.23 10.86 7.82
N VAL A 65 5.40 9.71 7.15
CA VAL A 65 6.60 8.87 7.23
C VAL A 65 7.84 9.60 6.72
N LEU A 66 7.72 10.34 5.62
CA LEU A 66 8.82 11.13 5.07
C LEU A 66 9.27 12.22 6.03
N ILE A 67 8.35 13.08 6.50
CA ILE A 67 8.67 14.15 7.44
C ILE A 67 9.25 13.59 8.72
N SER A 68 8.58 12.63 9.34
CA SER A 68 9.06 12.03 10.59
C SER A 68 10.43 11.35 10.40
N GLY A 69 10.69 10.72 9.25
CA GLY A 69 11.98 10.12 8.92
C GLY A 69 13.10 11.16 8.79
N VAL A 70 12.85 12.27 8.08
CA VAL A 70 13.82 13.38 7.96
C VAL A 70 14.09 14.01 9.33
N LEU A 71 13.05 14.27 10.12
CA LEU A 71 13.20 14.83 11.47
C LEU A 71 13.95 13.86 12.41
N LEU A 72 13.78 12.55 12.26
CA LEU A 72 14.55 11.55 13.01
C LEU A 72 16.03 11.55 12.65
N LEU A 73 16.39 11.90 11.41
CA LEU A 73 17.80 12.04 11.02
C LEU A 73 18.42 13.35 11.52
N ILE A 74 17.62 14.41 11.64
CA ILE A 74 18.08 15.72 12.13
C ILE A 74 18.19 15.74 13.66
N PHE A 75 17.18 15.24 14.36
CA PHE A 75 17.07 15.33 15.83
C PHE A 75 17.41 14.01 16.54
N GLY A 76 17.61 12.92 15.81
CA GLY A 76 18.01 11.64 16.36
C GLY A 76 19.51 11.40 16.31
N PRO A 77 19.98 10.29 16.89
CA PRO A 77 21.40 10.01 17.07
C PRO A 77 22.14 9.58 15.79
N LEU A 78 21.41 9.28 14.71
CA LEU A 78 21.99 8.74 13.46
C LEU A 78 22.58 9.80 12.53
N GLY A 79 22.06 11.04 12.58
CA GLY A 79 22.47 12.11 11.67
C GLY A 79 22.00 11.92 10.22
N VAL A 80 22.05 13.00 9.43
CA VAL A 80 21.63 13.01 8.01
C VAL A 80 22.56 12.21 7.11
N GLU A 81 23.85 12.12 7.45
CA GLU A 81 24.85 11.33 6.71
C GLU A 81 24.51 9.84 6.63
N SER A 82 23.74 9.34 7.61
CA SER A 82 23.25 7.96 7.62
C SER A 82 22.36 7.62 6.42
N LEU A 83 21.82 8.60 5.69
CA LEU A 83 21.11 8.36 4.42
C LEU A 83 21.97 7.64 3.38
N TRP A 84 23.28 7.91 3.39
CA TRP A 84 24.21 7.38 2.40
C TRP A 84 25.15 6.32 3.00
N ASN A 85 25.51 6.49 4.27
CA ASN A 85 26.45 5.60 4.95
C ASN A 85 25.81 4.33 5.52
N ASN A 86 24.47 4.31 5.67
CA ASN A 86 23.74 3.14 6.13
C ASN A 86 22.87 2.56 5.02
N TRP A 87 23.24 1.38 4.53
CA TRP A 87 22.54 0.71 3.43
C TRP A 87 21.06 0.42 3.74
N ILE A 88 20.69 0.17 5.01
CA ILE A 88 19.30 -0.09 5.42
C ILE A 88 18.45 1.17 5.21
N ILE A 89 18.98 2.32 5.65
CA ILE A 89 18.30 3.61 5.51
C ILE A 89 18.21 4.01 4.03
N LEU A 90 19.28 3.80 3.28
CA LEU A 90 19.30 4.03 1.83
C LEU A 90 18.24 3.20 1.10
N VAL A 91 18.18 1.89 1.37
CA VAL A 91 17.18 1.00 0.76
C VAL A 91 15.76 1.41 1.17
N LYS A 92 15.53 1.80 2.44
CA LYS A 92 14.23 2.33 2.87
C LYS A 92 13.84 3.60 2.10
N MET A 93 14.79 4.50 1.86
CA MET A 93 14.54 5.71 1.06
C MET A 93 14.15 5.36 -0.38
N ILE A 94 14.87 4.43 -1.02
CA ILE A 94 14.55 3.93 -2.36
C ILE A 94 13.14 3.30 -2.40
N ILE A 95 12.80 2.50 -1.39
CA ILE A 95 11.46 1.90 -1.26
C ILE A 95 10.38 2.99 -1.13
N LEU A 96 10.60 4.01 -0.31
CA LEU A 96 9.64 5.11 -0.14
C LEU A 96 9.47 5.91 -1.44
N ILE A 97 10.54 6.20 -2.17
CA ILE A 97 10.45 6.85 -3.48
C ILE A 97 9.65 5.99 -4.46
N THR A 98 9.93 4.69 -4.48
CA THR A 98 9.20 3.72 -5.32
C THR A 98 7.72 3.68 -4.97
N LEU A 99 7.38 3.64 -3.67
CA LEU A 99 6.00 3.71 -3.20
C LEU A 99 5.30 5.00 -3.66
N THR A 100 5.99 6.15 -3.62
CA THR A 100 5.43 7.42 -4.08
C THR A 100 5.11 7.32 -5.57
N GLY A 101 6.03 6.77 -6.36
CA GLY A 101 5.85 6.59 -7.80
C GLY A 101 4.68 5.66 -8.14
N LEU A 102 4.59 4.50 -7.48
CA LEU A 102 3.49 3.56 -7.65
C LEU A 102 2.15 4.19 -7.29
N LEU A 103 2.08 4.88 -6.15
CA LEU A 103 0.87 5.54 -5.69
C LEU A 103 0.44 6.67 -6.63
N SER A 104 1.39 7.47 -7.12
CA SER A 104 1.15 8.54 -8.08
C SER A 104 0.62 8.00 -9.40
N TYR A 105 1.21 6.91 -9.92
CA TYR A 105 0.69 6.25 -11.11
C TYR A 105 -0.74 5.74 -10.90
N VAL A 106 -1.03 5.10 -9.75
CA VAL A 106 -2.39 4.63 -9.46
C VAL A 106 -3.38 5.79 -9.37
N HIS A 107 -3.02 6.87 -8.67
CA HIS A 107 -3.92 7.99 -8.39
C HIS A 107 -4.17 8.88 -9.61
N PHE A 108 -3.13 9.22 -10.37
CA PHE A 108 -3.24 10.17 -11.48
C PHE A 108 -3.48 9.52 -12.85
N ASN A 109 -3.20 8.22 -13.00
CA ASN A 109 -3.37 7.54 -14.30
C ASN A 109 -4.44 6.44 -14.24
N LEU A 110 -4.28 5.46 -13.33
CA LEU A 110 -5.12 4.27 -13.35
C LEU A 110 -6.52 4.51 -12.81
N GLN A 111 -6.63 5.22 -11.69
CA GLN A 111 -7.91 5.51 -11.03
C GLN A 111 -8.83 6.40 -11.88
N PRO A 112 -8.36 7.47 -12.55
CA PRO A 112 -9.19 8.27 -13.44
C PRO A 112 -9.72 7.48 -14.65
N ARG A 113 -8.95 6.51 -15.17
CA ARG A 113 -9.41 5.62 -16.26
C ARG A 113 -10.53 4.68 -15.82
N ILE A 114 -10.50 4.19 -14.57
CA ILE A 114 -11.59 3.41 -13.98
C ILE A 114 -12.83 4.30 -13.82
N GLU A 115 -12.63 5.52 -13.32
CA GLU A 115 -13.70 6.49 -13.11
C GLU A 115 -14.39 6.94 -14.41
N SER A 116 -13.61 7.17 -15.47
CA SER A 116 -14.16 7.56 -16.78
C SER A 116 -14.98 6.46 -17.45
N LEU A 117 -14.72 5.19 -17.11
CA LEU A 117 -15.58 4.08 -17.53
C LEU A 117 -16.85 4.00 -16.68
N MET A 118 -16.72 4.10 -15.35
CA MET A 118 -17.85 3.97 -14.42
C MET A 118 -18.83 5.14 -14.46
N SER A 119 -18.38 6.34 -14.80
CA SER A 119 -19.24 7.53 -14.93
C SER A 119 -20.19 7.48 -16.12
N LYS A 120 -20.01 6.52 -17.05
CA LYS A 120 -20.92 6.29 -18.19
C LYS A 120 -22.21 5.56 -17.81
N ILE A 121 -22.32 5.10 -16.57
CA ILE A 121 -23.47 4.36 -16.06
C ILE A 121 -23.97 5.08 -14.80
N GLY A 122 -25.28 5.33 -14.74
CA GLY A 122 -25.98 5.90 -13.61
C GLY A 122 -26.75 4.86 -12.79
N PRO A 123 -27.31 5.27 -11.64
CA PRO A 123 -28.21 4.43 -10.87
C PRO A 123 -29.47 4.09 -11.68
N GLY A 124 -29.77 2.80 -11.85
CA GLY A 124 -30.95 2.33 -12.60
C GLY A 124 -30.74 2.12 -14.10
N ASP A 125 -29.58 2.50 -14.63
CA ASP A 125 -29.24 2.23 -16.03
C ASP A 125 -29.02 0.73 -16.27
N SER A 126 -29.46 0.26 -17.45
CA SER A 126 -29.12 -1.09 -17.91
C SER A 126 -27.61 -1.17 -18.19
N VAL A 127 -26.91 -2.08 -17.53
CA VAL A 127 -25.47 -2.28 -17.73
C VAL A 127 -25.22 -2.76 -19.16
N PRO A 128 -24.47 -2.02 -20.00
CA PRO A 128 -24.18 -2.44 -21.36
C PRO A 128 -23.42 -3.77 -21.40
N GLY A 129 -23.73 -4.60 -22.39
CA GLY A 129 -23.02 -5.86 -22.62
C GLY A 129 -21.50 -5.67 -22.70
N GLY A 130 -20.74 -6.48 -21.97
CA GLY A 130 -19.28 -6.41 -21.97
C GLY A 130 -18.66 -5.27 -21.15
N PHE A 131 -19.46 -4.45 -20.46
CA PHE A 131 -18.93 -3.37 -19.60
C PHE A 131 -17.94 -3.88 -18.53
N ALA A 132 -18.30 -4.98 -17.86
CA ALA A 132 -17.43 -5.62 -16.86
C ALA A 132 -16.08 -6.04 -17.46
N ALA A 133 -16.05 -6.48 -18.72
CA ALA A 133 -14.84 -6.89 -19.43
C ALA A 133 -13.91 -5.69 -19.72
N GLN A 134 -14.47 -4.52 -20.05
CA GLN A 134 -13.70 -3.29 -20.26
C GLN A 134 -13.02 -2.80 -18.97
N LEU A 135 -13.67 -3.02 -17.82
CA LEU A 135 -13.19 -2.54 -16.52
C LEU A 135 -12.19 -3.49 -15.84
N LYS A 136 -12.29 -4.80 -16.14
CA LYS A 136 -11.44 -5.86 -15.61
C LYS A 136 -9.93 -5.61 -15.74
N PRO A 137 -9.35 -5.23 -16.90
CA PRO A 137 -7.91 -5.05 -17.04
C PRO A 137 -7.36 -3.95 -16.12
N PHE A 138 -8.06 -2.82 -16.00
CA PHE A 138 -7.65 -1.72 -15.12
C PHE A 138 -7.71 -2.11 -13.65
N ARG A 139 -8.78 -2.80 -13.23
CA ARG A 139 -8.92 -3.33 -11.87
C ARG A 139 -7.83 -4.36 -11.54
N ALA A 140 -7.54 -5.27 -12.46
CA ALA A 140 -6.48 -6.27 -12.30
C ALA A 140 -5.10 -5.62 -12.18
N ARG A 141 -4.80 -4.60 -13.01
CA ARG A 141 -3.56 -3.84 -12.91
C ARG A 141 -3.45 -3.15 -11.55
N ARG A 142 -4.53 -2.51 -11.07
CA ARG A 142 -4.54 -1.83 -9.76
C ARG A 142 -4.31 -2.82 -8.62
N LYS A 143 -4.93 -3.99 -8.68
CA LYS A 143 -4.72 -5.09 -7.72
C LYS A 143 -3.26 -5.53 -7.67
N LYS A 144 -2.62 -5.71 -8.85
CA LYS A 144 -1.20 -6.05 -8.95
C LYS A 144 -0.31 -4.98 -8.32
N LEU A 145 -0.57 -3.70 -8.61
CA LEU A 145 0.19 -2.60 -8.03
C LEU A 145 -0.01 -2.48 -6.52
N ALA A 146 -1.24 -2.65 -6.01
CA ALA A 146 -1.50 -2.69 -4.58
C ALA A 146 -0.74 -3.84 -3.88
N THR A 147 -0.59 -4.99 -4.54
CA THR A 147 0.20 -6.11 -4.03
C THR A 147 1.68 -5.74 -3.89
N PHE A 148 2.27 -5.09 -4.90
CA PHE A 148 3.64 -4.58 -4.81
C PHE A 148 3.79 -3.48 -3.75
N CYS A 149 2.83 -2.56 -3.64
CA CYS A 149 2.85 -1.56 -2.58
C CYS A 149 2.85 -2.21 -1.19
N LEU A 150 2.01 -3.22 -0.97
CA LEU A 150 1.97 -3.94 0.30
C LEU A 150 3.31 -4.64 0.61
N PHE A 151 3.91 -5.28 -0.40
CA PHE A 151 5.22 -5.91 -0.26
C PHE A 151 6.28 -4.91 0.21
N PHE A 152 6.34 -3.75 -0.45
CA PHE A 152 7.29 -2.69 -0.14
C PHE A 152 7.04 -2.06 1.22
N VAL A 153 5.78 -1.82 1.61
CA VAL A 153 5.42 -1.31 2.95
C VAL A 153 5.96 -2.23 4.04
N ILE A 154 5.65 -3.54 3.96
CA ILE A 154 6.06 -4.49 5.00
C ILE A 154 7.58 -4.70 4.99
N THR A 155 8.21 -4.72 3.82
CA THR A 155 9.68 -4.78 3.70
C THR A 155 10.34 -3.56 4.36
N ALA A 156 9.81 -2.35 4.16
CA ALA A 156 10.33 -1.15 4.80
C ALA A 156 10.15 -1.16 6.33
N ILE A 157 9.10 -1.81 6.85
CA ILE A 157 8.91 -2.06 8.28
C ILE A 157 10.01 -3.00 8.81
N ILE A 158 10.26 -4.13 8.14
CA ILE A 158 11.30 -5.10 8.52
C ILE A 158 12.68 -4.43 8.53
N LEU A 159 13.01 -3.66 7.49
CA LEU A 159 14.25 -2.88 7.45
C LEU A 159 14.30 -1.84 8.58
N GLY A 160 13.16 -1.24 8.94
CA GLY A 160 13.07 -0.31 10.06
C GLY A 160 13.45 -0.91 11.40
N LEU A 161 13.07 -2.17 11.65
CA LEU A 161 13.47 -2.90 12.86
C LEU A 161 15.00 -3.09 12.91
N GLN A 162 15.62 -3.30 11.75
CA GLN A 162 17.05 -3.53 11.63
C GLN A 162 17.93 -2.29 11.83
N VAL A 163 17.32 -1.10 11.86
CA VAL A 163 18.04 0.13 12.25
C VAL A 163 18.43 0.07 13.74
N PHE A 164 17.65 -0.62 14.57
CA PHE A 164 17.89 -0.71 16.02
C PHE A 164 18.49 -2.04 16.48
N GLY A 165 18.39 -3.09 15.66
CA GLY A 165 19.03 -4.39 15.94
C GLY A 165 19.13 -5.23 14.67
N THR A 166 20.35 -5.57 14.26
CA THR A 166 20.58 -6.30 13.01
C THR A 166 20.06 -7.73 13.10
N PHE A 167 19.40 -8.18 12.04
CA PHE A 167 18.98 -9.57 11.91
C PHE A 167 20.06 -10.38 11.21
N SER A 168 20.09 -11.69 11.48
CA SER A 168 20.93 -12.58 10.70
C SER A 168 20.45 -12.58 9.23
N PRO A 169 21.36 -12.78 8.25
CA PRO A 169 20.97 -12.86 6.83
C PRO A 169 19.88 -13.90 6.57
N ALA A 170 19.95 -15.06 7.24
CA ALA A 170 18.95 -16.11 7.14
C ALA A 170 17.56 -15.65 7.62
N LEU A 171 17.50 -14.96 8.76
CA LEU A 171 16.23 -14.41 9.26
C LEU A 171 15.67 -13.36 8.31
N ASN A 172 16.51 -12.49 7.75
CA ASN A 172 16.09 -11.50 6.76
C ASN A 172 15.46 -12.13 5.51
N ILE A 173 16.13 -13.14 4.94
CA ILE A 173 15.62 -13.86 3.78
C ILE A 173 14.29 -14.54 4.13
N ALA A 174 14.20 -15.18 5.30
CA ALA A 174 12.97 -15.84 5.76
C ALA A 174 11.81 -14.84 5.92
N LEU A 175 12.04 -13.68 6.56
CA LEU A 175 11.01 -12.66 6.75
C LEU A 175 10.56 -12.05 5.43
N ILE A 176 11.48 -11.66 4.55
CA ILE A 176 11.14 -11.10 3.23
C ILE A 176 10.40 -12.14 2.37
N GLY A 177 10.84 -13.40 2.41
CA GLY A 177 10.15 -14.51 1.74
C GLY A 177 8.73 -14.72 2.27
N ALA A 178 8.54 -14.71 3.59
CA ALA A 178 7.24 -14.82 4.23
C ALA A 178 6.31 -13.65 3.83
N VAL A 179 6.84 -12.42 3.75
CA VAL A 179 6.10 -11.26 3.23
C VAL A 179 5.69 -11.50 1.78
N GLY A 180 6.59 -11.98 0.93
CA GLY A 180 6.29 -12.31 -0.46
C GLY A 180 5.15 -13.32 -0.60
N LEU A 181 5.18 -14.39 0.21
CA LEU A 181 4.11 -15.39 0.26
C LEU A 181 2.79 -14.80 0.77
N PHE A 182 2.84 -14.00 1.83
CA PHE A 182 1.67 -13.36 2.42
C PHE A 182 0.97 -12.42 1.42
N VAL A 183 1.71 -11.51 0.79
CA VAL A 183 1.10 -10.56 -0.17
C VAL A 183 0.60 -11.27 -1.43
N TRP A 184 1.29 -12.32 -1.87
CA TRP A 184 0.82 -13.16 -2.97
C TRP A 184 -0.51 -13.83 -2.61
N LYS A 185 -0.60 -14.45 -1.43
CA LYS A 185 -1.83 -15.06 -0.92
C LYS A 185 -2.96 -14.03 -0.80
N ALA A 186 -2.72 -12.88 -0.17
CA ALA A 186 -3.69 -11.79 -0.04
C ALA A 186 -4.16 -11.25 -1.41
N SER A 187 -3.33 -11.32 -2.45
CA SER A 187 -3.70 -10.92 -3.80
C SER A 187 -4.57 -11.95 -4.55
N ARG A 188 -4.59 -13.20 -4.11
CA ARG A 188 -5.28 -14.31 -4.79
C ARG A 188 -6.51 -14.81 -4.06
N THR A 189 -6.48 -14.74 -2.74
CA THR A 189 -7.48 -15.39 -1.87
C THR A 189 -8.01 -14.40 -0.85
N LEU A 190 -9.27 -14.60 -0.46
CA LEU A 190 -9.87 -13.85 0.63
C LEU A 190 -9.30 -14.33 1.97
N ILE A 191 -8.66 -13.43 2.71
CA ILE A 191 -8.07 -13.68 4.02
C ILE A 191 -9.07 -13.36 5.14
N ARG A 192 -10.01 -14.28 5.40
CA ARG A 192 -11.12 -14.07 6.34
C ARG A 192 -10.66 -13.77 7.76
N PHE A 193 -9.54 -14.34 8.18
CA PHE A 193 -8.99 -14.17 9.53
C PHE A 193 -7.73 -13.31 9.55
N GLY A 194 -7.51 -12.49 8.52
CA GLY A 194 -6.36 -11.60 8.38
C GLY A 194 -5.06 -12.29 7.96
N TRP A 195 -4.75 -13.45 8.54
CA TRP A 195 -3.60 -14.29 8.16
C TRP A 195 -4.00 -15.47 7.26
N ILE A 196 -5.19 -16.02 7.53
CA ILE A 196 -5.73 -17.21 6.87
C ILE A 196 -6.88 -16.85 5.95
#